data_AF-A0A953FD90-F1
#
_entry.id   AF-A0A953FD90-F1
#
_cell.length_a   1.000
_cell.length_b   1.000
_cell.length_c   1.000
_cell.angle_alpha   90.00
_cell.angle_beta   90.00
_cell.angle_gamma   90.00
#
_symmetry.space_group_name_H-M   'P 1'
#
loop_
_entity.id
_entity.type
_entity.pdbx_description
1 polymer ?
#
loop_
_entity_poly.entity_id
_entity_poly.type
_entity_poly.pdbx_seq_one_letter_code
_entity_poly.pdbx_strand_id
1 'polypeptide(L)'
;MRSKGVRYFSELTNMAILTEEVGEVARIMARRYGEQSEKNKDKDKVLADELADVMWVLVCIANQTGVDLTTAFQDNLNKKNARDATRHLDNPKLKG
;
A
#
# COMPACT_ATOMS: atom_id res chain seq x y z
N MET A 1 -13.63 -5.76 -12.61
CA MET A 1 -12.67 -5.97 -13.72
C MET A 1 -12.78 -7.40 -14.25
N ARG A 2 -13.80 -7.72 -15.07
CA ARG A 2 -13.97 -9.04 -15.70
C ARG A 2 -14.10 -8.92 -17.22
N SER A 3 -13.26 -8.08 -17.85
CA SER A 3 -13.43 -7.74 -19.27
C SER A 3 -12.15 -7.74 -20.10
N LYS A 4 -11.11 -8.45 -19.68
CA LYS A 4 -10.01 -8.85 -20.57
C LYS A 4 -9.71 -10.30 -20.25
N GLY A 5 -9.84 -11.20 -21.23
CA GLY A 5 -9.81 -12.68 -21.09
C GLY A 5 -8.49 -13.29 -20.61
N VAL A 6 -7.83 -12.66 -19.65
CA VAL A 6 -6.64 -13.16 -18.98
C VAL A 6 -7.12 -13.77 -17.66
N ARG A 7 -6.85 -15.06 -17.47
CA ARG A 7 -7.07 -15.77 -16.23
C ARG A 7 -6.40 -14.97 -15.11
N TYR A 8 -7.08 -14.73 -13.97
CA TYR A 8 -6.44 -14.08 -12.82
C TYR A 8 -5.14 -14.82 -12.50
N PHE A 9 -4.06 -14.08 -12.29
CA PHE A 9 -2.80 -14.63 -11.80
C PHE A 9 -3.04 -15.45 -10.53
N SER A 10 -2.20 -16.47 -10.27
CA SER A 10 -2.32 -17.23 -9.02
C SER A 10 -2.15 -16.31 -7.80
N GLU A 11 -2.67 -16.70 -6.65
CA GLU A 11 -2.56 -15.94 -5.40
C GLU A 11 -1.08 -15.65 -5.09
N LEU A 12 -0.20 -16.63 -5.33
CA LEU A 12 1.24 -16.51 -5.14
C LEU A 12 1.88 -15.52 -6.11
N THR A 13 1.39 -15.49 -7.36
CA THR A 13 1.85 -14.52 -8.36
C THR A 13 1.42 -13.10 -7.97
N ASN A 14 0.17 -12.91 -7.53
CA ASN A 14 -0.27 -11.60 -7.05
C ASN A 14 0.48 -11.15 -5.78
N MET A 15 0.88 -12.08 -4.90
CA MET A 15 1.74 -11.77 -3.76
C MET A 15 3.15 -11.31 -4.20
N ALA A 16 3.73 -11.97 -5.20
CA ALA A 16 5.02 -11.55 -5.75
C ALA A 16 4.93 -10.15 -6.37
N ILE A 17 3.91 -9.90 -7.19
CA ILE A 17 3.66 -8.58 -7.80
C ILE A 17 3.44 -7.53 -6.71
N LEU A 18 2.62 -7.81 -5.69
CA LEU A 18 2.40 -6.87 -4.58
C LEU A 18 3.72 -6.49 -3.89
N THR A 19 4.63 -7.45 -3.72
CA THR A 19 5.93 -7.22 -3.10
C THR A 19 6.83 -6.36 -3.99
N GLU A 20 6.76 -6.54 -5.31
CA GLU A 20 7.45 -5.73 -6.30
C GLU A 20 7.00 -4.27 -6.24
N GLU A 21 5.68 -4.01 -6.29
CA GLU A 21 5.12 -2.64 -6.25
C GLU A 21 5.41 -1.95 -4.91
N VAL A 22 5.38 -2.69 -3.79
CA VAL A 22 5.79 -2.13 -2.49
C VAL A 22 7.28 -1.78 -2.49
N GLY A 23 8.12 -2.55 -3.20
CA GLY A 23 9.54 -2.25 -3.39
C GLY A 23 9.79 -0.98 -4.20
N GLU A 24 8.99 -0.74 -5.23
CA GLU A 24 8.95 0.49 -6.02
C GLU A 24 8.67 1.71 -5.12
N VAL A 25 7.58 1.65 -4.34
CA VAL A 25 7.21 2.68 -3.36
C VAL A 25 8.34 2.91 -2.34
N ALA A 26 8.86 1.84 -1.74
CA ALA A 26 9.93 1.93 -0.75
C ALA A 26 11.18 2.61 -1.30
N ARG A 27 11.54 2.31 -2.56
CA ARG A 27 12.68 2.93 -3.25
C ARG A 27 12.49 4.44 -3.43
N ILE A 28 11.30 4.90 -3.82
CA ILE A 28 11.01 6.34 -3.95
C ILE A 28 11.06 7.00 -2.58
N MET A 29 10.43 6.39 -1.58
CA MET A 29 10.38 6.93 -0.21
C MET A 29 11.78 7.12 0.37
N ALA A 30 12.65 6.11 0.24
CA ALA A 30 14.03 6.16 0.74
C ALA A 30 14.89 7.25 0.08
N ARG A 31 14.60 7.59 -1.18
CA ARG A 31 15.35 8.60 -1.95
C ARG A 31 14.85 10.02 -1.75
N ARG A 32 13.52 10.20 -1.72
CA ARG A 32 12.90 11.54 -1.63
C ARG A 32 12.75 12.04 -0.21
N TYR A 33 12.47 11.13 0.72
CA TYR A 33 12.17 11.47 2.11
C TYR A 33 13.15 10.82 3.09
N GLY A 34 14.08 10.00 2.60
CA GLY A 34 15.15 9.41 3.41
C GLY A 34 16.52 10.01 3.10
N GLU A 35 17.56 9.34 3.56
CA GLU A 35 18.95 9.81 3.45
C GLU A 35 19.66 9.32 2.18
N GLN A 36 18.98 8.56 1.31
CA GLN A 36 19.60 8.07 0.07
C GLN A 36 19.61 9.14 -1.02
N SER A 37 20.71 9.24 -1.76
CA SER A 37 20.80 10.15 -2.89
C SER A 37 19.83 9.80 -4.02
N GLU A 38 19.15 10.81 -4.55
CA GLU A 38 18.39 10.69 -5.79
C GLU A 38 19.29 10.29 -6.96
N LYS A 39 18.77 9.42 -7.81
CA LYS A 39 19.39 9.10 -9.11
C LYS A 39 18.53 9.75 -10.18
N ASN A 40 19.14 10.31 -11.22
CA ASN A 40 18.41 10.99 -12.29
C ASN A 40 17.32 10.11 -12.94
N LYS A 41 17.56 8.81 -13.05
CA LYS A 41 16.58 7.83 -13.58
C LYS A 41 15.34 7.61 -12.72
N ASP A 42 15.35 8.04 -11.45
CA ASP A 42 14.25 7.87 -10.51
C ASP A 42 13.46 9.18 -10.32
N LYS A 43 13.87 10.28 -10.98
CA LYS A 43 13.17 11.57 -10.91
C LYS A 43 11.80 11.52 -11.59
N ASP A 44 11.70 10.76 -12.66
CA ASP A 44 10.46 10.63 -13.44
C ASP A 44 9.45 9.67 -12.79
N LYS A 45 9.85 8.92 -11.75
CA LYS A 45 8.92 8.04 -11.02
C LYS A 45 7.95 8.84 -10.18
N VAL A 46 6.66 8.59 -10.29
CA VAL A 46 5.64 9.33 -9.55
C VAL A 46 5.17 8.46 -8.39
N LEU A 47 5.35 8.94 -7.15
CA LEU A 47 4.94 8.19 -5.95
C LEU A 47 3.45 7.81 -5.99
N ALA A 48 2.62 8.70 -6.56
CA ALA A 48 1.19 8.44 -6.70
C ALA A 48 0.90 7.23 -7.58
N ASP A 49 1.67 7.02 -8.66
CA ASP A 49 1.48 5.91 -9.59
C ASP A 49 1.85 4.58 -8.89
N GLU A 50 3.02 4.52 -8.24
CA GLU A 50 3.43 3.30 -7.51
C GLU A 50 2.46 2.94 -6.36
N LEU A 51 1.91 3.95 -5.67
CA LEU A 51 0.88 3.73 -4.65
C LEU A 51 -0.43 3.21 -5.26
N ALA A 52 -0.77 3.66 -6.47
CA ALA A 52 -1.94 3.16 -7.20
C ALA A 52 -1.73 1.71 -7.66
N ASP A 53 -0.52 1.34 -8.09
CA ASP A 53 -0.18 -0.03 -8.47
C ASP A 53 -0.28 -0.98 -7.27
N VAL A 54 0.26 -0.60 -6.11
CA VAL A 54 0.06 -1.36 -4.86
C VAL A 54 -1.43 -1.55 -4.55
N MET A 55 -2.22 -0.49 -4.64
CA MET A 55 -3.67 -0.55 -4.37
C MET A 55 -4.37 -1.48 -5.38
N TRP A 56 -4.00 -1.42 -6.65
CA TRP A 56 -4.59 -2.25 -7.70
C TRP A 56 -4.34 -3.73 -7.44
N VAL A 57 -3.12 -4.12 -7.10
CA VAL A 57 -2.78 -5.52 -6.80
C VAL A 57 -3.49 -6.00 -5.54
N LEU A 58 -3.59 -5.15 -4.51
CA LEU A 58 -4.33 -5.47 -3.29
C LEU A 58 -5.81 -5.75 -3.57
N VAL A 59 -6.44 -4.93 -4.41
CA VAL A 59 -7.83 -5.13 -4.86
C VAL A 59 -7.96 -6.42 -5.67
N CYS A 60 -6.98 -6.77 -6.51
CA CYS A 60 -6.95 -8.05 -7.22
C CYS A 60 -6.93 -9.25 -6.27
N ILE A 61 -6.07 -9.23 -5.25
CA ILE A 61 -5.98 -10.29 -4.22
C ILE A 61 -7.30 -10.42 -3.47
N ALA A 62 -7.90 -9.30 -3.05
CA ALA A 62 -9.16 -9.33 -2.33
C ALA A 62 -10.30 -9.92 -3.16
N ASN A 63 -10.41 -9.52 -4.42
CA ASN A 63 -11.40 -10.07 -5.35
C ASN A 63 -11.20 -11.58 -5.56
N GLN A 64 -9.95 -12.04 -5.66
CA GLN A 64 -9.62 -13.45 -5.84
C GLN A 64 -9.93 -14.30 -4.60
N THR A 65 -9.70 -13.75 -3.41
CA THR A 65 -9.86 -14.44 -2.11
C THR A 65 -11.24 -14.29 -1.49
N GLY A 66 -12.12 -13.47 -2.09
CA GLY A 66 -13.47 -13.21 -1.58
C GLY A 66 -13.51 -12.25 -0.39
N VAL A 67 -12.46 -11.44 -0.20
CA VAL A 67 -12.40 -10.44 0.88
C VAL A 67 -13.13 -9.17 0.46
N ASP A 68 -14.12 -8.75 1.24
CA ASP A 68 -14.68 -7.40 1.14
C ASP A 68 -13.76 -6.39 1.81
N LEU A 69 -12.93 -5.73 0.99
CA LEU A 69 -11.99 -4.71 1.47
C LEU A 69 -12.67 -3.51 2.12
N THR A 70 -13.90 -3.16 1.73
CA THR A 70 -14.58 -1.99 2.29
C THR A 70 -14.93 -2.26 3.75
N THR A 71 -15.59 -3.39 4.00
CA THR A 71 -15.93 -3.83 5.36
C THR A 71 -14.67 -4.07 6.19
N ALA A 72 -13.67 -4.78 5.64
CA ALA A 72 -12.42 -5.06 6.34
C ALA A 72 -11.64 -3.78 6.71
N PHE A 73 -11.62 -2.79 5.83
CA PHE A 73 -10.96 -1.51 6.09
C PHE A 73 -11.71 -0.69 7.16
N GLN A 74 -13.04 -0.60 7.07
CA GLN A 74 -13.87 0.09 8.05
C GLN A 74 -13.69 -0.50 9.46
N ASP A 75 -13.70 -1.83 9.58
CA ASP A 75 -13.46 -2.52 10.84
C ASP A 75 -12.06 -2.28 11.39
N ASN A 76 -11.05 -2.22 10.50
CA ASN A 76 -9.68 -1.91 10.89
C ASN A 76 -9.57 -0.50 11.48
N LEU A 77 -10.21 0.49 10.85
CA LEU A 77 -10.26 1.87 11.35
C LEU A 77 -10.95 1.95 12.71
N ASN A 78 -12.11 1.29 12.86
CA ASN A 78 -12.84 1.26 14.14
C ASN A 78 -11.96 0.66 15.26
N LYS A 79 -11.28 -0.45 14.99
CA LYS A 79 -10.35 -1.09 15.95
C LYS A 79 -9.17 -0.18 16.30
N LYS A 80 -8.56 0.48 15.32
CA LYS A 80 -7.45 1.41 15.56
C LYS A 80 -7.89 2.63 16.35
N ASN A 81 -9.04 3.24 16.04
CA ASN A 81 -9.58 4.37 16.79
C ASN A 81 -9.89 3.99 18.25
N ALA A 82 -10.49 2.83 18.47
CA ALA A 82 -10.75 2.33 19.83
C ALA A 82 -9.44 2.07 20.62
N ARG A 83 -8.40 1.57 19.95
CA ARG A 83 -7.10 1.29 20.58
C ARG A 83 -6.24 2.54 20.81
N ASP A 84 -6.28 3.48 19.87
CA ASP A 84 -5.40 4.64 19.85
C ASP A 84 -5.98 5.85 20.61
N ALA A 85 -7.23 5.77 21.06
CA ALA A 85 -7.91 6.79 21.88
C ALA A 85 -7.13 7.23 23.13
N THR A 86 -6.22 6.40 23.65
CA THR A 86 -5.38 6.70 24.82
C THR A 86 -3.88 6.75 24.53
N ARG A 87 -3.42 6.40 23.32
CA ARG A 87 -1.99 6.15 23.04
C ARG A 87 -1.23 7.35 22.45
N HIS A 88 -1.92 8.26 21.75
CA HIS A 88 -1.29 9.43 21.14
C HIS A 88 -1.43 10.72 21.94
N LEU A 89 -2.35 10.77 22.93
CA LEU A 89 -2.56 11.93 23.81
C LEU A 89 -1.28 12.34 24.56
N ASP A 90 -0.44 11.36 24.89
CA ASP A 90 0.78 11.57 25.69
C ASP A 90 2.09 11.44 24.89
N ASN A 91 2.05 11.29 23.56
CA ASN A 91 3.28 11.17 22.78
C ASN A 91 3.91 12.56 22.55
N PRO A 92 5.04 12.89 23.20
CA PRO A 92 5.66 14.21 23.06
C PRO A 92 6.29 14.43 21.69
N LYS A 93 6.49 13.38 20.88
CA LYS A 93 6.93 13.50 19.48
C LYS A 93 5.82 13.96 18.52
N LEU A 94 4.56 13.96 18.98
CA LEU A 94 3.38 14.35 18.21
C LEU A 94 2.69 15.60 18.77
N LYS A 95 3.18 16.14 19.89
CA LYS A 95 2.83 17.48 20.37
C LYS A 95 3.67 18.47 19.57
N GLY A 96 3.03 19.22 18.68
CA GLY A 96 3.66 20.29 17.91
C GLY A 96 4.20 21.41 18.79
#